data_AF-A0A920HH95-F1
#
_entry.id   AF-A0A920HH95-F1
#
_cell.length_a   1.000
_cell.length_b   1.000
_cell.length_c   1.000
_cell.angle_alpha   90.00
_cell.angle_beta   90.00
_cell.angle_gamma   90.00
#
_symmetry.space_group_name_H-M   'P 1'
#
loop_
_entity.id
_entity.type
_entity.pdbx_description
1 polymer ?
#
loop_
_entity_poly.entity_id
_entity_poly.type
_entity_poly.pdbx_seq_one_letter_code
_entity_poly.pdbx_strand_id
1 'polypeptide(L)'
;MFISAFKAYRDQVVASIHSRDNFSLFSEDYVNIHIDTYGDARNNLGFSANIYGSQNDGVRVESSGFGRQDSGWSLDPNFEWQSLGRLTDFGYEVEVMIPFSAIPFPDGKDQIWKIKVSTGYRDLKTRINC
;
A
#
# COMPACT_ATOMS: atom_id res chain seq x y z
N MET A 1 14.57 -6.19 9.67
CA MET A 1 13.69 -6.33 8.49
C MET A 1 12.29 -6.50 8.99
N PHE A 2 11.32 -5.82 8.37
CA PHE A 2 9.90 -5.92 8.68
C PHE A 2 9.23 -6.78 7.61
N ILE A 3 8.49 -7.82 8.01
CA ILE A 3 7.75 -8.70 7.09
C ILE A 3 6.29 -8.70 7.52
N SER A 4 5.40 -8.54 6.55
CA SER A 4 3.94 -8.64 6.76
C SER A 4 3.32 -9.52 5.70
N ALA A 5 2.31 -10.31 6.10
CA ALA A 5 1.52 -11.14 5.21
C ALA A 5 0.04 -10.76 5.33
N PHE A 6 -0.61 -10.65 4.18
CA PHE A 6 -2.02 -10.32 4.06
C PHE A 6 -2.79 -11.54 3.58
N LYS A 7 -3.93 -11.80 4.22
CA LYS A 7 -4.93 -12.76 3.76
C LYS A 7 -6.21 -12.01 3.45
N ALA A 8 -6.59 -11.96 2.17
CA ALA A 8 -7.73 -11.18 1.71
C ALA A 8 -8.78 -12.11 1.07
N TYR A 9 -10.01 -12.06 1.59
CA TYR A 9 -11.12 -12.86 1.09
C TYR A 9 -11.81 -12.14 -0.06
N ARG A 10 -11.92 -12.82 -1.20
CA ARG A 10 -12.51 -12.24 -2.41
C ARG A 10 -13.01 -13.32 -3.35
N ASP A 11 -14.28 -13.24 -3.74
CA ASP A 11 -14.89 -14.20 -4.68
C ASP A 11 -14.28 -14.08 -6.08
N GLN A 12 -13.96 -12.85 -6.49
CA GLN A 12 -13.29 -12.56 -7.76
C GLN A 12 -12.16 -11.57 -7.52
N VAL A 13 -10.93 -12.05 -7.70
CA VAL A 13 -9.73 -11.22 -7.62
C VAL A 13 -9.50 -10.51 -8.95
N VAL A 14 -9.39 -9.19 -8.91
CA VAL A 14 -9.12 -8.32 -10.05
C VAL A 14 -7.79 -7.63 -9.82
N ALA A 15 -6.81 -7.93 -10.66
CA ALA A 15 -5.50 -7.29 -10.64
C ALA A 15 -4.83 -7.37 -12.02
N SER A 16 -3.89 -6.47 -12.28
CA SER A 16 -3.04 -6.46 -13.47
C SER A 16 -1.58 -6.18 -13.10
N ILE A 17 -0.64 -6.47 -14.01
CA ILE A 17 0.75 -6.04 -13.85
C ILE A 17 0.84 -4.55 -14.19
N HIS A 18 1.38 -3.75 -13.26
CA HIS A 18 1.63 -2.33 -13.47
C HIS A 18 3.12 -2.03 -13.34
N SER A 19 3.57 -0.98 -14.04
CA SER A 19 4.84 -0.33 -13.68
C SER A 19 4.76 0.22 -12.26
N ARG A 20 5.92 0.33 -11.60
CA ARG A 20 6.01 0.97 -10.29
C ARG A 20 5.36 2.36 -10.31
N ASP A 21 4.67 2.69 -9.22
CA ASP A 21 4.02 3.98 -8.99
C ASP A 21 2.85 4.32 -9.93
N ASN A 22 2.34 3.34 -10.67
CA ASN A 22 1.13 3.51 -11.47
C ASN A 22 -0.13 3.52 -10.59
N PHE A 23 -0.83 4.66 -10.57
CA PHE A 23 -2.06 4.84 -9.78
C PHE A 23 -3.22 3.91 -10.17
N SER A 24 -3.16 3.24 -11.33
CA SER A 24 -4.18 2.25 -11.73
C SER A 24 -4.23 1.06 -10.77
N LEU A 25 -3.15 0.78 -10.03
CA LEU A 25 -3.11 -0.21 -8.95
C LEU A 25 -4.25 -0.01 -7.94
N PHE A 26 -4.61 1.24 -7.63
CA PHE A 26 -5.68 1.56 -6.68
C PHE A 26 -7.11 1.39 -7.23
N SER A 27 -7.25 0.99 -8.49
CA SER A 27 -8.54 0.64 -9.10
C SER A 27 -8.86 -0.85 -9.05
N GLU A 28 -7.95 -1.65 -8.50
CA GLU A 28 -7.98 -3.11 -8.46
C GLU A 28 -7.92 -3.64 -7.02
N ASP A 29 -7.71 -4.94 -6.83
CA ASP A 29 -7.43 -5.55 -5.54
C ASP A 29 -5.96 -5.35 -5.15
N TYR A 30 -5.73 -4.73 -4.00
CA TYR A 30 -4.40 -4.45 -3.47
C TYR A 30 -4.36 -4.52 -1.94
N VAL A 31 -3.16 -4.66 -1.40
CA VAL A 31 -2.86 -4.49 0.02
C VAL A 31 -2.14 -3.19 0.27
N ASN A 32 -2.28 -2.67 1.47
CA ASN A 32 -1.70 -1.40 1.86
C ASN A 32 -1.15 -1.46 3.28
N ILE A 33 0.07 -0.96 3.47
CA ILE A 33 0.72 -0.74 4.76
C ILE A 33 1.00 0.75 4.87
N HIS A 34 0.49 1.37 5.93
CA HIS A 34 0.81 2.73 6.32
C HIS A 34 1.58 2.70 7.64
N ILE A 35 2.74 3.37 7.68
CA ILE A 35 3.64 3.41 8.83
C ILE A 35 3.90 4.86 9.21
N ASP A 36 3.58 5.23 10.44
CA ASP A 36 3.95 6.51 11.03
C ASP A 36 4.93 6.26 12.18
N THR A 37 6.22 6.48 11.89
CA THR A 37 7.34 6.22 12.80
C THR A 37 7.59 7.35 13.80
N TYR A 38 7.06 8.55 13.53
CA TYR A 38 7.21 9.75 14.38
C TYR A 38 5.96 10.04 15.21
N GLY A 39 4.82 9.43 14.86
CA GLY A 39 3.55 9.54 15.57
C GLY A 39 2.80 10.86 15.33
N ASP A 40 3.28 11.69 14.40
CA ASP A 40 2.78 13.05 14.13
C ASP A 40 1.71 13.10 13.02
N ALA A 41 1.38 11.94 12.43
CA ALA A 41 0.47 11.77 11.29
C ALA A 41 0.87 12.51 10.00
N ARG A 42 1.98 13.24 9.97
CA ARG A 42 2.48 14.01 8.83
C ARG A 42 3.49 13.22 8.01
N ASN A 43 4.34 12.44 8.69
CA ASN A 43 5.39 11.64 8.06
C ASN A 43 4.96 10.18 7.85
N ASN A 44 3.75 9.98 7.30
CA ASN A 44 3.23 8.64 7.07
C ASN A 44 3.82 8.04 5.79
N LEU A 45 4.36 6.83 5.88
CA LEU A 45 4.91 6.06 4.77
C LEU A 45 3.86 5.08 4.25
N GLY A 46 3.58 5.09 2.96
CA GLY A 46 2.63 4.19 2.31
C GLY A 46 3.36 3.16 1.45
N PHE A 47 2.98 1.90 1.57
CA PHE A 47 3.45 0.79 0.74
C PHE A 47 2.25 -0.02 0.26
N SER A 48 2.09 -0.10 -1.05
CA SER A 48 0.94 -0.73 -1.70
C SER A 48 1.39 -1.78 -2.71
N ALA A 49 0.82 -2.98 -2.64
CA ALA A 49 1.13 -4.04 -3.59
C ALA A 49 -0.13 -4.81 -4.00
N ASN A 50 -0.13 -5.34 -5.23
CA ASN A 50 -1.14 -6.31 -5.66
C ASN A 50 -0.56 -7.73 -5.77
N ILE A 51 -1.39 -8.68 -6.18
CA ILE A 51 -0.99 -10.11 -6.25
C ILE A 51 0.16 -10.39 -7.24
N TYR A 52 0.42 -9.49 -8.19
CA TYR A 52 1.47 -9.63 -9.18
C TYR A 52 2.78 -8.95 -8.76
N GLY A 53 2.84 -8.42 -7.53
CA GLY A 53 4.00 -7.68 -7.04
C GLY A 53 4.17 -6.31 -7.70
N SER A 54 3.10 -5.75 -8.30
CA SER A 54 3.13 -4.35 -8.72
C SER A 54 3.14 -3.46 -7.49
N GLN A 55 4.05 -2.49 -7.44
CA GLN A 55 4.33 -1.70 -6.24
C GLN A 55 4.01 -0.22 -6.44
N ASN A 56 3.50 0.42 -5.39
CA ASN A 56 3.39 1.86 -5.26
C ASN A 56 3.77 2.25 -3.82
N ASP A 57 4.63 3.25 -3.68
CA ASP A 57 5.05 3.74 -2.38
C ASP A 57 5.23 5.26 -2.35
N GLY A 58 5.06 5.82 -1.17
CA GLY A 58 5.13 7.27 -1.03
C GLY A 58 5.12 7.74 0.41
N VAL A 59 5.30 9.05 0.54
CA VAL A 59 5.22 9.77 1.81
C VAL A 59 4.02 10.70 1.78
N ARG A 60 3.30 10.77 2.89
CA ARG A 60 2.25 11.76 3.05
C ARG A 60 2.89 13.15 3.05
N VAL A 61 2.28 14.07 2.31
CA VAL A 61 2.68 15.48 2.25
C VAL A 61 1.51 16.36 2.68
N GLU A 62 1.82 17.53 3.23
CA GLU A 62 0.79 18.53 3.53
C GLU A 62 0.09 18.92 2.22
N SER A 63 -1.25 18.86 2.23
CA SER A 63 -2.00 19.19 1.04
C SER A 63 -1.88 20.70 0.76
N SER A 64 -1.44 21.04 -0.45
CA SER A 64 -1.18 22.40 -0.90
C SER A 64 -2.43 23.18 -1.31
N GLY A 65 -3.63 22.56 -1.30
CA GLY A 65 -4.89 23.27 -1.55
C GLY A 65 -6.10 22.40 -1.89
N PHE A 66 -7.25 23.05 -2.04
CA PHE A 66 -8.52 22.42 -2.44
C PHE A 66 -8.53 22.11 -3.94
N GLY A 67 -8.28 20.87 -4.32
CA GLY A 67 -8.39 20.41 -5.71
C GLY A 67 -8.20 18.90 -5.84
N ARG A 68 -8.82 18.31 -6.87
CA ARG A 68 -8.80 16.86 -7.17
C ARG A 68 -7.42 16.29 -7.54
N GLN A 69 -6.39 17.14 -7.56
CA GLN A 69 -5.03 16.84 -8.03
C GLN A 69 -4.01 16.66 -6.90
N ASP A 70 -4.37 16.95 -5.66
CA ASP A 70 -3.49 16.70 -4.52
C ASP A 70 -3.94 15.42 -3.83
N SER A 71 -3.22 14.33 -4.10
CA SER A 71 -3.42 13.04 -3.43
C SER A 71 -3.10 13.12 -1.94
N GLY A 72 -2.40 14.17 -1.48
CA GLY A 72 -1.77 14.21 -0.16
C GLY A 72 -0.59 13.25 -0.03
N TRP A 73 -0.05 12.75 -1.15
CA TRP A 73 1.06 11.78 -1.21
C TRP A 73 2.07 12.17 -2.30
N SER A 74 3.36 12.17 -1.96
CA SER A 74 4.47 12.19 -2.93
C SER A 74 5.04 10.79 -3.11
N LEU A 75 5.27 10.38 -4.37
CA LEU A 75 5.90 9.10 -4.73
C LEU A 75 7.42 9.24 -4.99
N ASP A 76 8.00 10.40 -4.73
CA ASP A 76 9.43 10.67 -4.93
C ASP A 76 10.40 9.75 -4.13
N PRO A 77 10.09 9.31 -2.90
CA PRO A 77 11.04 8.57 -2.06
C PRO A 77 11.57 7.25 -2.65
N ASN A 78 10.82 6.59 -3.53
CA ASN A 78 11.20 5.34 -4.21
C ASN A 78 11.90 4.32 -3.27
N PHE A 79 11.20 3.86 -2.24
CA PHE A 79 11.79 3.00 -1.21
C PHE A 79 12.28 1.64 -1.75
N GLU A 80 13.33 1.06 -1.17
CA GLU A 80 13.74 -0.30 -1.55
C GLU A 80 12.96 -1.33 -0.71
N TRP A 81 11.99 -2.02 -1.33
CA TRP A 81 11.15 -3.03 -0.68
C TRP A 81 10.66 -4.08 -1.68
N GLN A 82 10.24 -5.25 -1.18
CA GLN A 82 9.81 -6.37 -2.02
C GLN A 82 8.37 -6.78 -1.68
N SER A 83 7.66 -7.28 -2.69
CA SER A 83 6.36 -7.92 -2.52
C SER A 83 6.25 -9.19 -3.33
N LEU A 84 5.49 -10.15 -2.80
CA LEU A 84 5.18 -11.42 -3.46
C LEU A 84 3.71 -11.74 -3.22
N GLY A 85 2.94 -11.91 -4.28
CA GLY A 85 1.54 -12.28 -4.18
C GLY A 85 1.25 -13.67 -4.71
N ARG A 86 0.15 -14.25 -4.24
CA ARG A 86 -0.42 -15.47 -4.79
C ARG A 86 -1.94 -15.46 -4.76
N LEU A 87 -2.54 -16.04 -5.79
CA LEU A 87 -3.96 -16.36 -5.81
C LEU A 87 -4.21 -17.59 -4.95
N THR A 88 -5.35 -17.62 -4.28
CA THR A 88 -5.79 -18.72 -3.41
C THR A 88 -7.25 -19.07 -3.72
N ASP A 89 -7.74 -20.17 -3.14
CA ASP A 89 -9.13 -20.60 -3.25
C ASP A 89 -10.13 -19.65 -2.57
N PHE A 90 -9.70 -18.89 -1.56
CA PHE A 90 -10.55 -17.94 -0.83
C PHE A 90 -10.40 -16.48 -1.30
N GLY A 91 -9.50 -16.19 -2.24
CA GLY A 91 -9.14 -14.84 -2.65
C GLY A 91 -7.64 -14.74 -2.94
N TYR A 92 -6.90 -13.96 -2.16
CA TYR A 92 -5.47 -13.79 -2.40
C TYR A 92 -4.66 -13.54 -1.13
N GLU A 93 -3.35 -13.75 -1.27
CA GLU A 93 -2.36 -13.40 -0.27
C GLU A 93 -1.25 -12.52 -0.87
N VAL A 94 -0.72 -11.61 -0.08
CA VAL A 94 0.44 -10.79 -0.43
C VAL A 94 1.38 -10.73 0.76
N GLU A 95 2.65 -11.03 0.51
CA GLU A 95 3.75 -10.82 1.44
C GLU A 95 4.52 -9.56 1.07
N VAL A 96 4.90 -8.79 2.07
CA VAL A 96 5.65 -7.54 1.93
C VAL A 96 6.87 -7.58 2.85
N MET A 97 8.02 -7.27 2.28
CA MET A 97 9.31 -7.20 2.98
C MET A 97 9.88 -5.79 2.86
N ILE A 98 9.98 -5.09 3.99
CA ILE A 98 10.54 -3.74 4.07
C ILE A 98 11.80 -3.78 4.94
N PRO A 99 13.00 -3.50 4.39
CA PRO A 99 14.21 -3.31 5.17
C PRO A 99 14.02 -2.14 6.15
N PHE A 100 14.51 -2.25 7.38
CA PHE A 100 14.47 -1.12 8.31
C PHE A 100 15.30 0.06 7.80
N SER A 101 16.34 -0.18 7.00
CA SER A 101 17.12 0.86 6.33
C SER A 101 16.34 1.69 5.30
N ALA A 102 15.21 1.18 4.80
CA ALA A 102 14.34 1.93 3.90
C ALA A 102 13.37 2.86 4.66
N ILE A 103 13.17 2.63 5.96
CA ILE A 103 12.22 3.38 6.77
C ILE A 103 12.97 4.44 7.58
N PRO A 104 12.67 5.75 7.43
CA PRO A 104 13.12 6.75 8.38
C PRO A 104 12.38 6.60 9.72
N PHE A 105 13.12 6.57 10.83
CA PHE A 105 12.58 6.52 12.19
C PHE A 105 13.50 7.28 13.16
N PRO A 106 13.00 7.74 14.32
CA PRO A 106 13.79 8.51 15.28
C PRO A 106 14.93 7.68 15.91
N ASP A 107 15.99 8.36 16.33
CA ASP A 107 17.09 7.72 17.08
C ASP A 107 16.59 7.16 18.42
N GLY A 108 17.09 5.99 18.80
CA GLY A 108 16.74 5.33 20.07
C GLY A 108 16.54 3.83 19.92
N LYS A 109 16.67 3.10 21.04
CA LYS A 109 16.50 1.64 21.07
C LYS A 109 15.02 1.24 21.12
N ASP A 110 14.20 2.01 21.83
CA ASP A 110 12.78 1.76 21.99
C ASP A 110 12.00 2.57 20.96
N GLN A 111 11.22 1.88 20.14
CA GLN A 111 10.47 2.45 19.03
C GLN A 111 8.98 2.18 19.21
N ILE A 112 8.15 3.20 19.07
CA ILE A 112 6.69 3.08 19.09
C ILE A 112 6.17 3.62 17.77
N TRP A 113 5.72 2.72 16.90
CA TRP A 113 5.20 3.09 15.57
C TRP A 113 3.70 2.88 15.51
N LYS A 114 3.01 3.76 14.78
CA LYS A 114 1.60 3.57 14.42
C LYS A 114 1.55 2.90 13.06
N ILE A 115 0.91 1.73 13.00
CA ILE A 115 0.82 0.93 11.78
C ILE A 115 -0.66 0.74 11.44
N LYS A 116 -1.01 0.97 10.18
CA LYS A 116 -2.32 0.62 9.62
C LYS A 116 -2.10 -0.33 8.44
N VAL A 117 -2.83 -1.43 8.45
CA VAL A 117 -2.87 -2.40 7.36
C VAL A 117 -4.30 -2.47 6.82
N SER A 118 -4.44 -2.56 5.51
CA SER A 118 -5.75 -2.65 4.85
C SER A 118 -5.65 -3.34 3.50
N THR A 119 -6.75 -3.96 3.09
CA THR A 119 -6.96 -4.38 1.70
C THR A 119 -7.90 -3.40 1.01
N GLY A 120 -7.61 -3.04 -0.22
CA GLY A 120 -8.49 -2.23 -1.07
C GLY A 120 -9.04 -3.08 -2.20
N TYR A 121 -10.30 -2.81 -2.56
CA TYR A 121 -10.95 -3.33 -3.75
C TYR A 121 -11.91 -2.28 -4.28
N ARG A 122 -12.14 -2.25 -5.59
CA ARG A 122 -13.28 -1.53 -6.17
C ARG A 122 -14.42 -2.51 -6.36
N ASP A 123 -15.58 -2.17 -5.82
CA ASP A 123 -16.81 -2.91 -6.11
C ASP A 123 -17.19 -2.63 -7.56
N LEU A 124 -16.72 -3.50 -8.46
CA LEU A 124 -17.18 -3.55 -9.84
C LEU A 124 -18.57 -4.20 -9.82
N LYS A 125 -19.58 -3.50 -9.29
CA LYS A 125 -20.96 -3.85 -9.60
C LYS A 125 -21.09 -3.80 -11.11
N THR A 126 -21.08 -4.96 -11.75
CA THR A 126 -21.65 -5.15 -13.07
C THR A 126 -22.99 -4.43 -13.00
N ARG A 127 -23.20 -3.42 -13.84
CA ARG A 127 -24.52 -2.84 -14.00
C ARG A 127 -25.41 -4.00 -14.45
N ILE A 128 -26.13 -4.60 -13.52
CA ILE A 128 -27.29 -5.41 -13.86
C ILE A 128 -28.25 -4.35 -14.40
N ASN A 129 -28.24 -4.18 -15.71
CA ASN A 129 -29.34 -3.53 -16.39
C ASN A 129 -30.53 -4.46 -16.15
N CYS A 130 -31.41 -4.05 -15.23
CA CYS A 130 -32.79 -4.54 -15.22
C CYS A 130 -33.48 -4.10 -16.52
#